data_AF-A0A559K012-F1
#
_entry.id   AF-A0A559K012-F1
#
_cell.length_a   1.000
_cell.length_b   1.000
_cell.length_c   1.000
_cell.angle_alpha   90.00
_cell.angle_beta   90.00
_cell.angle_gamma   90.00
#
_symmetry.space_group_name_H-M   'P 1'
#
loop_
_entity.id
_entity.type
_entity.pdbx_description
1 polymer ?
#
loop_
_entity_poly.entity_id
_entity_poly.type
_entity_poly.pdbx_seq_one_letter_code
_entity_poly.pdbx_strand_id
1 'polypeptide(L)'
;MKKIATGCLLLLILLLAVPVPTKAESATVKVTIPDYPVSVNGQLIDSRHSQYPLLVYKDITYVPLSWNMLQELELEADWSAEEGLKVYRNCCVYEYWKTPALEKQPYPQPHTTTNLPQHAYMASKASYPIQLWGEQINNEQEPYPFLEFRDVTYMPLTWRFAHTRLMMDLEMSEDAGLSIWSGQDKVMGQIIDDDENSLYVSAYRSTDNAHTLLKIAKTLAEPPVWLDADQAKAVRDRVDQARTPQGQKVTIEQKDDWFMYQGQKLAPLRDEDKQNLGGNPLKAEGTLYEIDGRRQLLAVYSYYPIAVIGPAPGSRYQLFSIMDGKITFIDDYPYLPQRIWSNPDGSVWIARERMYSRKFYFPGSGLLALMNTSGKVMSANQAWGELDVTPLDLVSAGASPNRQDGSVLVRLYGQSKADGEYNADRDGIFRTNASLKLERLSNAPDELDDLPMYVDRQGDVYSVNHYSNTIKKWTQSQPLTKTWTDVELLQGR
;
A
#
# COMPACT_ATOMS: atom_id res chain seq x y z
N MET A 1 51.90 -26.96 -87.82
CA MET A 1 50.85 -28.00 -87.93
C MET A 1 50.51 -28.50 -86.53
N LYS A 2 49.24 -28.34 -86.08
CA LYS A 2 48.46 -29.02 -85.00
C LYS A 2 49.19 -29.44 -83.70
N LYS A 3 48.67 -29.21 -82.48
CA LYS A 3 47.42 -29.73 -81.85
C LYS A 3 47.10 -28.84 -80.62
N ILE A 4 45.89 -28.26 -80.43
CA ILE A 4 44.64 -28.81 -79.83
C ILE A 4 44.89 -29.51 -78.47
N ALA A 5 44.13 -29.35 -77.37
CA ALA A 5 43.26 -28.34 -76.78
C ALA A 5 42.96 -28.88 -75.36
N THR A 6 43.04 -28.05 -74.33
CA THR A 6 42.83 -28.41 -72.91
C THR A 6 41.35 -28.27 -72.55
N GLY A 7 40.78 -29.24 -71.82
CA GLY A 7 39.41 -29.12 -71.32
C GLY A 7 39.07 -30.24 -70.32
N CYS A 8 39.36 -29.99 -69.04
CA CYS A 8 38.99 -30.88 -67.93
C CYS A 8 37.51 -30.74 -67.57
N LEU A 9 36.94 -31.92 -67.30
CA LEU A 9 35.57 -32.24 -66.89
C LEU A 9 35.22 -31.60 -65.54
N LEU A 10 34.14 -30.81 -65.50
CA LEU A 10 33.54 -30.27 -64.27
C LEU A 10 32.35 -31.16 -63.89
N LEU A 11 32.47 -31.89 -62.78
CA LEU A 11 31.42 -32.71 -62.20
C LEU A 11 30.75 -31.94 -61.04
N LEU A 12 29.44 -31.80 -61.14
CA LEU A 12 28.53 -31.12 -60.21
C LEU A 12 28.40 -31.93 -58.90
N ILE A 13 28.72 -31.33 -57.74
CA ILE A 13 28.26 -31.79 -56.43
C ILE A 13 27.60 -30.60 -55.73
N LEU A 14 26.26 -30.63 -55.69
CA LEU A 14 25.41 -29.73 -54.92
C LEU A 14 25.39 -30.22 -53.46
N LEU A 15 26.09 -29.52 -52.57
CA LEU A 15 25.99 -29.72 -51.12
C LEU A 15 24.83 -28.87 -50.58
N LEU A 16 23.80 -29.55 -50.09
CA LEU A 16 22.71 -28.96 -49.32
C LEU A 16 23.28 -28.37 -48.02
N ALA A 17 23.40 -27.04 -47.95
CA ALA A 17 23.63 -26.34 -46.70
C ALA A 17 22.32 -26.35 -45.90
N VAL A 18 22.19 -27.29 -44.98
CA VAL A 18 21.15 -27.22 -43.94
C VAL A 18 21.58 -26.10 -42.98
N PRO A 19 20.77 -25.05 -42.76
CA PRO A 19 21.07 -24.08 -41.72
C PRO A 19 20.97 -24.79 -40.38
N VAL A 20 22.11 -25.00 -39.72
CA VAL A 20 22.14 -25.32 -38.30
C VAL A 20 21.70 -24.05 -37.58
N PRO A 21 20.65 -24.07 -36.74
CA PRO A 21 20.35 -22.92 -35.90
C PRO A 21 21.53 -22.70 -34.97
N THR A 22 22.32 -21.65 -35.22
CA THR A 22 23.28 -21.14 -34.25
C THR A 22 22.49 -20.62 -33.06
N LYS A 23 22.48 -21.39 -31.96
CA LYS A 23 22.06 -20.90 -30.64
C LYS A 23 22.90 -19.65 -30.36
N ALA A 24 22.24 -18.49 -30.23
CA ALA A 24 22.90 -17.30 -29.72
C ALA A 24 23.62 -17.66 -28.42
N GLU A 25 24.88 -17.27 -28.29
CA GLU A 25 25.64 -17.51 -27.07
C GLU A 25 24.96 -16.74 -25.94
N SER A 26 24.26 -17.46 -25.06
CA SER A 26 23.58 -16.86 -23.92
C SER A 26 24.62 -16.13 -23.08
N ALA A 27 24.49 -14.80 -22.97
CA ALA A 27 25.43 -13.99 -22.21
C ALA A 27 25.57 -14.56 -20.80
N THR A 28 26.79 -14.97 -20.44
CA THR A 28 27.09 -15.57 -19.15
C THR A 28 27.39 -14.47 -18.12
N VAL A 29 26.98 -14.71 -16.88
CA VAL A 29 27.17 -13.81 -15.74
C VAL A 29 27.76 -14.57 -14.56
N LYS A 30 28.46 -13.84 -13.69
CA LYS A 30 28.96 -14.38 -12.43
C LYS A 30 27.90 -14.21 -11.34
N VAL A 31 27.62 -15.29 -10.63
CA VAL A 31 26.71 -15.34 -9.48
C VAL A 31 27.45 -15.90 -8.26
N THR A 32 26.98 -15.60 -7.07
CA THR A 32 27.46 -16.23 -5.82
C THR A 32 26.30 -16.88 -5.09
N ILE A 33 26.61 -17.68 -4.06
CA ILE A 33 25.62 -18.13 -3.07
C ILE A 33 25.50 -17.05 -1.99
N PRO A 34 24.29 -16.70 -1.50
CA PRO A 34 24.13 -15.78 -0.39
C PRO A 34 25.03 -16.15 0.79
N ASP A 35 25.72 -15.16 1.33
CA ASP A 35 26.52 -15.28 2.56
C ASP A 35 25.78 -14.77 3.80
N TYR A 36 24.53 -14.34 3.63
CA TYR A 36 23.58 -14.00 4.67
C TYR A 36 22.48 -15.07 4.80
N PRO A 37 21.80 -15.17 5.97
CA PRO A 37 20.65 -16.05 6.13
C PRO A 37 19.51 -15.66 5.17
N VAL A 38 18.84 -16.67 4.61
CA VAL A 38 17.60 -16.47 3.85
C VAL A 38 16.54 -17.42 4.36
N SER A 39 15.38 -16.90 4.73
CA SER A 39 14.23 -17.69 5.16
C SER A 39 13.09 -17.55 4.16
N VAL A 40 12.43 -18.65 3.84
CA VAL A 40 11.18 -18.67 3.04
C VAL A 40 10.08 -19.21 3.93
N ASN A 41 9.00 -18.43 4.08
CA ASN A 41 7.88 -18.70 4.99
C ASN A 41 8.30 -19.15 6.41
N GLY A 42 9.33 -18.50 6.96
CA GLY A 42 9.86 -18.80 8.29
C GLY A 42 10.82 -19.99 8.36
N GLN A 43 11.03 -20.74 7.27
CA GLN A 43 12.03 -21.81 7.20
C GLN A 43 13.35 -21.29 6.65
N LEU A 44 14.44 -21.48 7.41
CA LEU A 44 15.80 -21.15 6.96
C LEU A 44 16.22 -22.05 5.79
N ILE A 45 16.74 -21.46 4.72
CA ILE A 45 17.16 -22.17 3.51
C ILE A 45 18.66 -22.47 3.53
N ASP A 46 19.01 -23.75 3.46
CA ASP A 46 20.37 -24.26 3.32
C ASP A 46 20.82 -24.26 1.86
N SER A 47 21.18 -23.08 1.36
CA SER A 47 21.76 -22.93 0.03
C SER A 47 23.16 -23.54 -0.09
N ARG A 48 23.83 -23.86 1.02
CA ARG A 48 25.18 -24.47 0.99
C ARG A 48 25.11 -25.94 0.63
N HIS A 49 24.01 -26.62 0.94
CA HIS A 49 23.85 -28.04 0.69
C HIS A 49 22.81 -28.38 -0.40
N SER A 50 22.24 -27.37 -1.07
CA SER A 50 21.21 -27.55 -2.10
C SER A 50 21.78 -27.77 -3.52
N GLN A 51 21.15 -28.67 -4.29
CA GLN A 51 21.40 -28.79 -5.73
C GLN A 51 21.02 -27.51 -6.49
N TYR A 52 19.94 -26.85 -6.08
CA TYR A 52 19.43 -25.60 -6.65
C TYR A 52 19.47 -24.53 -5.55
N PRO A 53 20.66 -24.00 -5.24
CA PRO A 53 20.81 -23.03 -4.16
C PRO A 53 20.27 -21.68 -4.59
N LEU A 54 19.89 -20.82 -3.63
CA LEU A 54 19.66 -19.40 -3.96
C LEU A 54 20.94 -18.79 -4.54
N LEU A 55 20.78 -17.81 -5.43
CA LEU A 55 21.90 -17.10 -6.05
C LEU A 55 21.87 -15.62 -5.71
N VAL A 56 23.01 -14.95 -5.77
CA VAL A 56 23.14 -13.49 -5.72
C VAL A 56 23.79 -13.00 -7.01
N TYR A 57 23.16 -12.01 -7.65
CA TYR A 57 23.70 -11.29 -8.79
C TYR A 57 23.43 -9.80 -8.63
N LYS A 58 24.50 -8.99 -8.66
CA LYS A 58 24.43 -7.53 -8.41
C LYS A 58 23.62 -7.20 -7.15
N ASP A 59 23.94 -7.90 -6.06
CA ASP A 59 23.32 -7.73 -4.74
C ASP A 59 21.81 -8.04 -4.67
N ILE A 60 21.24 -8.64 -5.72
CA ILE A 60 19.86 -9.17 -5.72
C ILE A 60 19.89 -10.68 -5.54
N THR A 61 19.03 -11.17 -4.63
CA THR A 61 18.81 -12.61 -4.42
C THR A 61 17.90 -13.17 -5.50
N TYR A 62 18.18 -14.40 -5.93
CA TYR A 62 17.44 -15.12 -6.95
C TYR A 62 16.93 -16.45 -6.41
N VAL A 63 15.67 -16.75 -6.68
CA VAL A 63 15.04 -18.02 -6.30
C VAL A 63 15.00 -19.00 -7.48
N PRO A 64 15.32 -20.28 -7.27
CA PRO A 64 15.18 -21.30 -8.30
C PRO A 64 13.69 -21.58 -8.55
N LEU A 65 13.26 -21.57 -9.80
CA LEU A 65 11.93 -22.02 -10.20
C LEU A 65 11.87 -23.55 -10.33
N SER A 66 12.40 -24.23 -9.31
CA SER A 66 12.27 -25.68 -9.14
C SER A 66 10.89 -26.03 -8.59
N TRP A 67 10.42 -27.26 -8.85
CA TRP A 67 9.11 -27.72 -8.38
C TRP A 67 8.89 -27.45 -6.88
N ASN A 68 9.82 -27.86 -6.02
CA ASN A 68 9.67 -27.69 -4.57
C ASN A 68 9.61 -26.21 -4.15
N MET A 69 10.41 -25.35 -4.78
CA MET A 69 10.44 -23.91 -4.45
C MET A 69 9.17 -23.21 -4.94
N LEU A 70 8.66 -23.60 -6.12
CA LEU A 70 7.38 -23.12 -6.62
C LEU A 70 6.24 -23.49 -5.66
N GLN A 71 6.21 -24.74 -5.17
CA GLN A 71 5.22 -25.15 -4.16
C GLN A 71 5.35 -24.37 -2.85
N GLU A 72 6.58 -24.17 -2.36
CA GLU A 72 6.84 -23.40 -1.14
C GLU A 72 6.37 -21.93 -1.27
N LEU A 73 6.57 -21.32 -2.43
CA LEU A 73 6.11 -19.96 -2.70
C LEU A 73 4.64 -19.88 -3.15
N GLU A 74 3.94 -21.01 -3.27
CA GLU A 74 2.62 -21.13 -3.91
C GLU A 74 2.52 -20.42 -5.26
N LEU A 75 3.54 -20.65 -6.08
CA LEU A 75 3.61 -20.21 -7.46
C LEU A 75 3.33 -21.41 -8.37
N GLU A 76 2.68 -21.13 -9.49
CA GLU A 76 2.58 -22.05 -10.61
C GLU A 76 3.50 -21.59 -11.73
N ALA A 77 4.00 -22.57 -12.47
CA ALA A 77 4.79 -22.33 -13.66
C ALA A 77 4.35 -23.26 -14.80
N ASP A 78 4.08 -22.67 -15.95
CA ASP A 78 3.84 -23.39 -17.20
C ASP A 78 5.03 -23.18 -18.14
N TRP A 79 5.32 -24.21 -18.93
CA TRP A 79 6.30 -24.10 -19.99
C TRP A 79 5.78 -24.71 -21.29
N SER A 80 5.96 -23.99 -22.39
CA SER A 80 5.82 -24.54 -23.74
C SER A 80 6.93 -24.01 -24.64
N ALA A 81 7.25 -24.76 -25.70
CA ALA A 81 8.27 -24.34 -26.66
C ALA A 81 7.86 -23.07 -27.43
N GLU A 82 6.55 -22.82 -27.58
CA GLU A 82 6.00 -21.68 -28.30
C GLU A 82 5.91 -20.43 -27.43
N GLU A 83 5.38 -20.57 -26.21
CA GLU A 83 5.08 -19.43 -25.33
C GLU A 83 6.16 -19.18 -24.26
N GLY A 84 7.13 -20.09 -24.14
CA GLY A 84 8.19 -20.01 -23.14
C GLY A 84 7.69 -20.29 -21.72
N LEU A 85 8.29 -19.63 -20.75
CA LEU A 85 8.00 -19.78 -19.32
C LEU A 85 6.92 -18.79 -18.89
N LYS A 86 5.88 -19.27 -18.21
CA LYS A 86 4.88 -18.45 -17.53
C LYS A 86 4.94 -18.74 -16.04
N VAL A 87 4.98 -17.71 -15.20
CA VAL A 87 4.95 -17.84 -13.74
C VAL A 87 3.81 -16.98 -13.18
N TYR A 88 2.99 -17.54 -12.31
CA TYR A 88 1.77 -16.89 -11.83
C TYR A 88 1.28 -17.45 -10.48
N ARG A 89 0.29 -16.80 -9.82
CA ARG A 89 -0.35 -17.26 -8.57
C ARG A 89 -1.77 -17.77 -8.79
N ASN A 90 -2.10 -18.97 -8.30
CA ASN A 90 -3.44 -19.51 -8.48
C ASN A 90 -4.51 -18.86 -7.54
N CYS A 91 -4.08 -18.27 -6.42
CA CYS A 91 -4.98 -17.71 -5.39
C CYS A 91 -5.89 -16.54 -5.85
N CYS A 92 -5.72 -16.07 -7.09
CA CYS A 92 -6.41 -14.91 -7.65
C CYS A 92 -7.26 -15.22 -8.90
N VAL A 93 -7.36 -16.50 -9.30
CA VAL A 93 -8.12 -16.86 -10.51
C VAL A 93 -9.63 -16.95 -10.21
N TYR A 94 -10.05 -17.27 -8.98
CA TYR A 94 -11.46 -17.26 -8.55
C TYR A 94 -11.64 -17.09 -7.02
N GLU A 95 -12.48 -16.15 -6.60
CA GLU A 95 -12.83 -15.90 -5.18
C GLU A 95 -13.51 -17.11 -4.49
N TYR A 96 -14.04 -18.05 -5.27
CA TYR A 96 -14.79 -19.23 -4.82
C TYR A 96 -13.92 -20.48 -4.57
N TRP A 97 -12.63 -20.46 -4.94
CA TRP A 97 -11.72 -21.61 -4.79
C TRP A 97 -10.52 -21.27 -3.91
N LYS A 98 -10.72 -20.42 -2.89
CA LYS A 98 -9.77 -20.27 -1.80
C LYS A 98 -9.69 -21.61 -1.07
N THR A 99 -8.66 -22.39 -1.35
CA THR A 99 -8.38 -23.60 -0.56
C THR A 99 -8.31 -23.19 0.92
N PRO A 100 -8.78 -24.03 1.85
CA PRO A 100 -8.41 -23.89 3.27
C PRO A 100 -6.90 -23.69 3.34
N ALA A 101 -6.38 -22.88 4.28
CA ALA A 101 -4.95 -22.81 4.56
C ALA A 101 -4.46 -24.26 4.71
N LEU A 102 -3.87 -24.80 3.64
CA LEU A 102 -3.55 -26.22 3.55
C LEU A 102 -2.44 -26.44 4.56
N GLU A 103 -2.40 -27.60 5.21
CA GLU A 103 -1.20 -28.02 5.92
C GLU A 103 -0.04 -27.99 4.92
N LYS A 104 0.76 -26.94 4.96
CA LYS A 104 1.92 -26.79 4.10
C LYS A 104 2.95 -27.78 4.60
N GLN A 105 3.26 -28.78 3.77
CA GLN A 105 4.40 -29.63 4.04
C GLN A 105 5.64 -28.73 4.04
N PRO A 106 6.54 -28.83 5.03
CA PRO A 106 7.76 -28.02 5.06
C PRO A 106 8.56 -28.20 3.77
N TYR A 107 9.19 -27.12 3.30
CA TYR A 107 10.06 -27.15 2.13
C TYR A 107 11.12 -28.24 2.29
N PRO A 108 11.13 -29.27 1.42
CA PRO A 108 12.11 -30.33 1.50
C PRO A 108 13.48 -29.82 1.04
N GLN A 109 14.49 -29.97 1.91
CA GLN A 109 15.86 -29.52 1.65
C GLN A 109 16.81 -30.72 1.58
N PRO A 110 16.89 -31.40 0.42
CA PRO A 110 17.81 -32.52 0.25
C PRO A 110 19.26 -31.99 0.18
N HIS A 111 20.12 -32.48 1.08
CA HIS A 111 21.52 -32.06 1.18
C HIS A 111 22.41 -32.83 0.19
N THR A 112 22.20 -32.63 -1.11
CA THR A 112 22.79 -33.45 -2.18
C THR A 112 24.07 -32.88 -2.77
N THR A 113 24.35 -31.59 -2.57
CA THR A 113 25.47 -30.89 -3.23
C THR A 113 26.10 -29.88 -2.29
N THR A 114 27.43 -29.82 -2.20
CA THR A 114 28.10 -28.75 -1.44
C THR A 114 28.43 -27.57 -2.35
N ASN A 115 27.95 -26.38 -1.97
CA ASN A 115 28.27 -25.10 -2.59
C ASN A 115 29.13 -24.26 -1.63
N LEU A 116 30.08 -23.50 -2.18
CA LEU A 116 30.95 -22.62 -1.42
C LEU A 116 30.35 -21.20 -1.44
N PRO A 117 30.02 -20.62 -0.27
CA PRO A 117 29.67 -19.21 -0.18
C PRO A 117 30.77 -18.34 -0.80
N GLN A 118 30.38 -17.22 -1.41
CA GLN A 118 31.29 -16.24 -2.04
C GLN A 118 32.13 -16.77 -3.23
N HIS A 119 32.08 -18.07 -3.54
CA HIS A 119 32.65 -18.59 -4.78
C HIS A 119 31.81 -18.11 -5.97
N ALA A 120 32.48 -17.64 -7.01
CA ALA A 120 31.82 -17.21 -8.24
C ALA A 120 31.47 -18.42 -9.11
N TYR A 121 30.18 -18.63 -9.33
CA TYR A 121 29.64 -19.59 -10.29
C TYR A 121 29.24 -18.86 -11.58
N MET A 122 29.17 -19.60 -12.69
CA MET A 122 28.69 -19.06 -13.97
C MET A 122 27.23 -19.46 -14.18
N ALA A 123 26.38 -18.47 -14.42
CA ALA A 123 25.01 -18.64 -14.90
C ALA A 123 24.87 -18.00 -16.29
N SER A 124 23.85 -18.36 -17.05
CA SER A 124 23.53 -17.70 -18.32
C SER A 124 22.22 -16.94 -18.22
N LYS A 125 22.03 -15.86 -19.00
CA LYS A 125 20.69 -15.26 -19.12
C LYS A 125 19.73 -16.24 -19.81
N ALA A 126 18.52 -16.37 -19.28
CA ALA A 126 17.45 -17.09 -19.96
C ALA A 126 17.11 -16.41 -21.29
N SER A 127 17.01 -17.18 -22.37
CA SER A 127 16.91 -16.68 -23.75
C SER A 127 15.60 -17.06 -24.45
N TYR A 128 14.58 -17.46 -23.70
CA TYR A 128 13.25 -17.80 -24.18
C TYR A 128 12.23 -16.79 -23.63
N PRO A 129 11.01 -16.70 -24.21
CA PRO A 129 9.99 -15.79 -23.71
C PRO A 129 9.62 -16.07 -22.26
N ILE A 130 9.46 -15.01 -21.46
CA ILE A 130 9.08 -15.12 -20.05
C ILE A 130 7.89 -14.22 -19.78
N GLN A 131 6.86 -14.76 -19.15
CA GLN A 131 5.69 -14.03 -18.70
C GLN A 131 5.53 -14.15 -17.18
N LEU A 132 5.28 -13.03 -16.52
CA LEU A 132 5.05 -12.96 -15.08
C LEU A 132 3.68 -12.36 -14.80
N TRP A 133 2.75 -13.15 -14.29
CA TRP A 133 1.36 -12.72 -14.02
C TRP A 133 0.73 -11.93 -15.19
N GLY A 134 0.86 -12.45 -16.41
CA GLY A 134 0.34 -11.80 -17.62
C GLY A 134 1.27 -10.78 -18.27
N GLU A 135 2.26 -10.24 -17.56
CA GLU A 135 3.24 -9.29 -18.12
C GLU A 135 4.32 -10.01 -18.93
N GLN A 136 4.50 -9.62 -20.19
CA GLN A 136 5.63 -10.08 -20.99
C GLN A 136 6.92 -9.38 -20.55
N ILE A 137 7.94 -10.17 -20.21
CA ILE A 137 9.23 -9.66 -19.77
C ILE A 137 10.21 -9.58 -20.95
N ASN A 138 10.86 -8.43 -21.13
CA ASN A 138 11.99 -8.28 -22.04
C ASN A 138 13.30 -8.55 -21.29
N ASN A 139 13.60 -9.83 -21.10
CA ASN A 139 14.69 -10.28 -20.23
C ASN A 139 16.07 -9.72 -20.60
N GLU A 140 16.30 -9.39 -21.88
CA GLU A 140 17.59 -8.85 -22.33
C GLU A 140 17.87 -7.44 -21.81
N GLN A 141 16.81 -6.65 -21.60
CA GLN A 141 16.88 -5.26 -21.15
C GLN A 141 16.75 -5.12 -19.62
N GLU A 142 16.44 -6.21 -18.92
CA GLU A 142 16.34 -6.19 -17.46
C GLU A 142 17.71 -5.98 -16.81
N PRO A 143 17.84 -5.05 -15.85
CA PRO A 143 19.08 -4.87 -15.09
C PRO A 143 19.43 -6.14 -14.27
N TYR A 144 18.37 -6.83 -13.82
CA TYR A 144 18.36 -8.10 -13.10
C TYR A 144 17.55 -9.12 -13.93
N PRO A 145 18.16 -9.74 -14.96
CA PRO A 145 17.46 -10.69 -15.83
C PRO A 145 17.25 -12.03 -15.12
N PHE A 146 16.26 -12.80 -15.54
CA PHE A 146 16.14 -14.23 -15.23
C PHE A 146 17.38 -14.98 -15.73
N LEU A 147 17.87 -15.88 -14.88
CA LEU A 147 19.10 -16.63 -15.10
C LEU A 147 18.82 -18.11 -15.25
N GLU A 148 19.73 -18.83 -15.87
CA GLU A 148 19.77 -20.28 -15.98
C GLU A 148 21.01 -20.78 -15.25
N PHE A 149 20.81 -21.69 -14.31
CA PHE A 149 21.88 -22.30 -13.54
C PHE A 149 21.52 -23.75 -13.19
N ARG A 150 22.38 -24.70 -13.57
CA ARG A 150 22.14 -26.15 -13.39
C ARG A 150 20.79 -26.60 -13.98
N ASP A 151 20.51 -26.13 -15.20
CA ASP A 151 19.30 -26.47 -15.97
C ASP A 151 17.97 -26.08 -15.29
N VAL A 152 18.02 -25.07 -14.41
CA VAL A 152 16.86 -24.47 -13.77
C VAL A 152 16.91 -22.96 -13.94
N THR A 153 15.74 -22.38 -14.19
CA THR A 153 15.53 -20.94 -14.27
C THR A 153 15.48 -20.31 -12.88
N TYR A 154 16.09 -19.14 -12.74
CA TYR A 154 16.16 -18.37 -11.52
C TYR A 154 15.50 -17.01 -11.73
N MET A 155 14.55 -16.69 -10.86
CA MET A 155 13.85 -15.41 -10.86
C MET A 155 14.53 -14.43 -9.90
N PRO A 156 14.79 -13.18 -10.31
CA PRO A 156 15.27 -12.15 -9.39
C PRO A 156 14.17 -11.70 -8.42
N LEU A 157 14.49 -11.60 -7.13
CA LEU A 157 13.61 -11.02 -6.12
C LEU A 157 13.67 -9.49 -6.13
N THR A 158 13.37 -8.88 -7.28
CA THR A 158 13.15 -7.42 -7.36
C THR A 158 11.77 -7.07 -6.82
N TRP A 159 11.58 -5.83 -6.36
CA TRP A 159 10.27 -5.35 -5.91
C TRP A 159 9.18 -5.55 -6.98
N ARG A 160 9.47 -5.19 -8.24
CA ARG A 160 8.53 -5.39 -9.35
C ARG A 160 8.12 -6.86 -9.50
N PHE A 161 9.07 -7.79 -9.52
CA PHE A 161 8.76 -9.20 -9.78
C PHE A 161 8.14 -9.91 -8.57
N ALA A 162 8.76 -9.78 -7.39
CA ALA A 162 8.30 -10.47 -6.20
C ALA A 162 7.08 -9.79 -5.59
N HIS A 163 7.16 -8.49 -5.28
CA HIS A 163 6.10 -7.77 -4.57
C HIS A 163 4.94 -7.40 -5.50
N THR A 164 5.20 -6.59 -6.53
CA THR A 164 4.13 -6.03 -7.38
C THR A 164 3.44 -7.10 -8.25
N ARG A 165 4.19 -8.04 -8.82
CA ARG A 165 3.63 -9.05 -9.74
C ARG A 165 3.20 -10.33 -9.06
N LEU A 166 3.98 -10.80 -8.09
CA LEU A 166 3.74 -12.09 -7.43
C LEU A 166 3.24 -11.96 -6.00
N MET A 167 2.95 -10.76 -5.50
CA MET A 167 2.33 -10.57 -4.19
C MET A 167 3.13 -11.29 -3.08
N MET A 168 4.45 -11.07 -3.08
CA MET A 168 5.38 -11.59 -2.08
C MET A 168 5.83 -10.45 -1.18
N ASP A 169 5.95 -10.71 0.12
CA ASP A 169 6.57 -9.76 1.03
C ASP A 169 8.04 -10.13 1.23
N LEU A 170 8.90 -9.14 1.01
CA LEU A 170 10.34 -9.24 1.17
C LEU A 170 10.78 -8.34 2.31
N GLU A 171 11.56 -8.87 3.24
CA GLU A 171 12.12 -8.08 4.35
C GLU A 171 13.60 -8.41 4.53
N MET A 172 14.45 -7.39 4.43
CA MET A 172 15.86 -7.50 4.77
C MET A 172 16.08 -6.96 6.19
N SER A 173 16.82 -7.70 7.01
CA SER A 173 17.23 -7.28 8.35
C SER A 173 18.69 -7.63 8.59
N GLU A 174 19.36 -6.89 9.48
CA GLU A 174 20.78 -7.13 9.81
C GLU A 174 20.97 -8.49 10.48
N ASP A 175 20.06 -8.88 11.39
CA ASP A 175 20.21 -10.10 12.19
C ASP A 175 19.65 -11.35 11.50
N ALA A 176 18.47 -11.26 10.87
CA ALA A 176 17.80 -12.42 10.27
C ALA A 176 18.04 -12.58 8.77
N GLY A 177 18.78 -11.64 8.14
CA GLY A 177 19.00 -11.63 6.70
C GLY A 177 17.71 -11.37 5.92
N LEU A 178 17.55 -12.06 4.78
CA LEU A 178 16.39 -11.90 3.89
C LEU A 178 15.27 -12.87 4.29
N SER A 179 14.10 -12.32 4.61
CA SER A 179 12.86 -13.06 4.79
C SER A 179 11.95 -12.91 3.58
N ILE A 180 11.44 -14.03 3.08
CA ILE A 180 10.53 -14.11 1.93
C ILE A 180 9.23 -14.75 2.42
N TRP A 181 8.13 -14.01 2.33
CA TRP A 181 6.80 -14.50 2.65
C TRP A 181 5.95 -14.54 1.39
N SER A 182 5.40 -15.71 1.10
CA SER A 182 4.49 -15.91 -0.03
C SER A 182 3.47 -17.00 0.28
N GLY A 183 2.47 -17.13 -0.59
CA GLY A 183 1.44 -18.14 -0.43
C GLY A 183 0.56 -17.97 0.81
N GLN A 184 0.62 -16.86 1.53
CA GLN A 184 -0.17 -16.71 2.75
C GLN A 184 -1.60 -16.30 2.39
N ASP A 185 -2.59 -16.94 3.01
CA ASP A 185 -3.93 -16.40 3.07
C ASP A 185 -3.94 -15.12 3.91
N LYS A 186 -4.62 -14.10 3.39
CA LYS A 186 -4.81 -12.85 4.14
C LYS A 186 -5.85 -13.07 5.25
N VAL A 187 -5.37 -13.31 6.47
CA VAL A 187 -6.18 -13.43 7.68
C VAL A 187 -6.34 -12.05 8.32
N MET A 188 -5.23 -11.33 8.51
CA MET A 188 -5.24 -9.99 9.11
C MET A 188 -5.70 -8.91 8.13
N GLY A 189 -6.55 -8.03 8.63
CA GLY A 189 -7.04 -6.84 7.97
C GLY A 189 -6.42 -5.56 8.53
N GLN A 190 -7.25 -4.55 8.77
CA GLN A 190 -6.80 -3.25 9.24
C GLN A 190 -6.78 -3.22 10.77
N ILE A 191 -5.83 -2.50 11.36
CA ILE A 191 -5.90 -2.13 12.78
C ILE A 191 -7.04 -1.10 12.92
N ILE A 192 -8.01 -1.38 13.77
CA ILE A 192 -9.20 -0.54 13.95
C ILE A 192 -9.22 0.22 15.28
N ASP A 193 -8.53 -0.30 16.30
CA ASP A 193 -8.42 0.30 17.64
C ASP A 193 -7.13 -0.22 18.30
N ASP A 194 -6.76 0.38 19.41
CA ASP A 194 -5.69 -0.08 20.29
C ASP A 194 -6.10 0.02 21.77
N ASP A 195 -5.23 -0.33 22.69
CA ASP A 195 -5.24 0.09 24.09
C ASP A 195 -3.79 0.28 24.57
N GLU A 196 -3.56 0.38 25.87
CA GLU A 196 -2.20 0.54 26.43
C GLU A 196 -1.22 -0.55 25.94
N ASN A 197 -1.69 -1.79 25.76
CA ASN A 197 -0.84 -2.95 25.53
C ASN A 197 -1.12 -3.70 24.24
N SER A 198 -2.23 -3.42 23.55
CA SER A 198 -2.70 -4.25 22.42
C SER A 198 -3.22 -3.45 21.25
N LEU A 199 -3.10 -4.04 20.06
CA LEU A 199 -3.75 -3.64 18.83
C LEU A 199 -4.97 -4.54 18.59
N TYR A 200 -6.02 -3.96 18.01
CA TYR A 200 -7.23 -4.68 17.60
C TYR A 200 -7.33 -4.67 16.08
N VAL A 201 -7.19 -5.84 15.46
CA VAL A 201 -7.04 -6.00 14.02
C VAL A 201 -8.25 -6.73 13.45
N SER A 202 -8.90 -6.16 12.43
CA SER A 202 -9.98 -6.84 11.71
C SER A 202 -9.47 -8.11 11.03
N ALA A 203 -10.34 -9.09 10.88
CA ALA A 203 -10.01 -10.30 10.14
C ALA A 203 -10.74 -10.34 8.80
N TYR A 204 -10.02 -10.59 7.71
CA TYR A 204 -10.61 -10.86 6.39
C TYR A 204 -11.04 -12.33 6.24
N ARG A 205 -10.38 -13.22 6.98
CA ARG A 205 -10.68 -14.65 7.05
C ARG A 205 -10.67 -15.09 8.50
N SER A 206 -11.56 -15.99 8.86
CA SER A 206 -11.66 -16.59 10.19
C SER A 206 -12.16 -18.04 10.07
N THR A 207 -12.06 -18.81 11.15
CA THR A 207 -12.60 -20.18 11.18
C THR A 207 -14.12 -20.23 11.26
N ASP A 208 -14.76 -19.14 11.68
CA ASP A 208 -16.21 -19.01 11.81
C ASP A 208 -16.66 -17.54 11.76
N ASN A 209 -17.97 -17.32 11.60
CA ASN A 209 -18.54 -15.97 11.46
C ASN A 209 -18.53 -15.12 12.75
N ALA A 210 -18.25 -15.71 13.91
CA ALA A 210 -18.24 -14.97 15.19
C ALA A 210 -16.90 -14.25 15.40
N HIS A 211 -15.80 -14.91 15.05
CA HIS A 211 -14.45 -14.40 15.23
C HIS A 211 -14.07 -13.47 14.08
N THR A 212 -14.14 -12.18 14.34
CA THR A 212 -13.97 -11.13 13.32
C THR A 212 -12.89 -10.10 13.68
N LEU A 213 -12.29 -10.25 14.87
CA LEU A 213 -11.22 -9.40 15.39
C LEU A 213 -10.16 -10.24 16.11
N LEU A 214 -8.90 -9.86 15.90
CA LEU A 214 -7.73 -10.34 16.62
C LEU A 214 -7.25 -9.27 17.59
N LYS A 215 -6.91 -9.68 18.81
CA LYS A 215 -6.15 -8.88 19.77
C LYS A 215 -4.69 -9.29 19.70
N ILE A 216 -3.81 -8.31 19.50
CA ILE A 216 -2.38 -8.55 19.28
C ILE A 216 -1.59 -7.68 20.26
N ALA A 217 -0.73 -8.28 21.07
CA ALA A 217 0.13 -7.53 21.99
C ALA A 217 1.08 -6.61 21.21
N LYS A 218 1.25 -5.35 21.63
CA LYS A 218 2.14 -4.36 20.97
C LYS A 218 3.62 -4.77 21.01
N THR A 219 3.98 -5.72 21.87
CA THR A 219 5.31 -6.35 21.92
C THR A 219 5.56 -7.31 20.75
N LEU A 220 4.51 -7.74 20.05
CA LEU A 220 4.50 -8.76 18.99
C LEU A 220 5.14 -10.11 19.38
N ALA A 221 5.40 -10.34 20.66
CA ALA A 221 6.04 -11.55 21.17
C ALA A 221 5.04 -12.68 21.45
N GLU A 222 3.79 -12.33 21.74
CA GLU A 222 2.73 -13.26 22.07
C GLU A 222 1.91 -13.62 20.82
N PRO A 223 1.37 -14.86 20.75
CA PRO A 223 0.41 -15.22 19.71
C PRO A 223 -0.83 -14.31 19.71
N PRO A 224 -1.34 -13.91 18.54
CA PRO A 224 -2.63 -13.23 18.41
C PRO A 224 -3.77 -14.04 19.03
N VAL A 225 -4.69 -13.35 19.70
CA VAL A 225 -5.86 -13.96 20.35
C VAL A 225 -7.12 -13.53 19.63
N TRP A 226 -7.94 -14.50 19.21
CA TRP A 226 -9.27 -14.22 18.66
C TRP A 226 -10.22 -13.71 19.72
N LEU A 227 -10.93 -12.62 19.43
CA LEU A 227 -11.96 -12.09 20.32
C LEU A 227 -13.30 -12.78 20.07
N ASP A 228 -14.01 -13.09 21.14
CA ASP A 228 -15.40 -13.53 21.06
C ASP A 228 -16.32 -12.39 20.53
N ALA A 229 -17.57 -12.74 20.24
CA ALA A 229 -18.53 -11.79 19.65
C ALA A 229 -18.80 -10.56 20.54
N ASP A 230 -18.86 -10.72 21.87
CA ASP A 230 -19.15 -9.64 22.80
C ASP A 230 -17.95 -8.71 22.96
N GLN A 231 -16.75 -9.27 23.08
CA GLN A 231 -15.49 -8.54 23.10
C GLN A 231 -15.30 -7.76 21.79
N ALA A 232 -15.51 -8.42 20.64
CA ALA A 232 -15.40 -7.79 19.33
C ALA A 232 -16.43 -6.66 19.15
N LYS A 233 -17.67 -6.86 19.64
CA LYS A 233 -18.69 -5.80 19.64
C LYS A 233 -18.26 -4.61 20.50
N ALA A 234 -17.73 -4.84 21.69
CA ALA A 234 -17.28 -3.77 22.57
C ALA A 234 -16.19 -2.91 21.93
N VAL A 235 -15.23 -3.52 21.21
CA VAL A 235 -14.21 -2.77 20.44
C VAL A 235 -14.87 -1.91 19.36
N ARG A 236 -15.81 -2.47 18.58
CA ARG A 236 -16.51 -1.72 17.52
C ARG A 236 -17.32 -0.56 18.06
N ASP A 237 -18.04 -0.75 19.14
CA ASP A 237 -18.83 0.31 19.78
C ASP A 237 -17.93 1.48 20.21
N ARG A 238 -16.71 1.20 20.72
CA ARG A 238 -15.72 2.25 21.02
C ARG A 238 -15.25 2.98 19.76
N VAL A 239 -14.94 2.24 18.69
CA VAL A 239 -14.53 2.80 17.40
C VAL A 239 -15.62 3.69 16.81
N ASP A 240 -16.87 3.25 16.84
CA ASP A 240 -18.03 4.00 16.35
C ASP A 240 -18.25 5.25 17.20
N GLN A 241 -18.14 5.15 18.53
CA GLN A 241 -18.19 6.29 19.43
C GLN A 241 -17.09 7.31 19.09
N ALA A 242 -15.84 6.87 18.90
CA ALA A 242 -14.74 7.74 18.52
C ALA A 242 -14.93 8.38 17.14
N ARG A 243 -15.63 7.72 16.22
CA ARG A 243 -15.96 8.22 14.87
C ARG A 243 -17.21 9.09 14.81
N THR A 244 -17.88 9.33 15.94
CA THR A 244 -19.04 10.22 15.99
C THR A 244 -18.69 11.61 15.43
N PRO A 245 -19.48 12.17 14.51
CA PRO A 245 -19.24 13.50 13.97
C PRO A 245 -19.23 14.57 15.07
N GLN A 246 -18.22 15.45 15.07
CA GLN A 246 -18.06 16.50 16.08
C GLN A 246 -18.95 17.73 15.86
N GLY A 247 -19.51 17.90 14.65
CA GLY A 247 -20.27 19.08 14.28
C GLY A 247 -21.77 18.98 14.62
N GLN A 248 -22.36 20.12 14.97
CA GLN A 248 -23.79 20.27 15.23
C GLN A 248 -24.51 20.73 13.95
N LYS A 249 -25.66 20.13 13.64
CA LYS A 249 -26.47 20.56 12.50
C LYS A 249 -27.10 21.92 12.77
N VAL A 250 -27.00 22.82 11.80
CA VAL A 250 -27.58 24.17 11.85
C VAL A 250 -28.32 24.51 10.55
N THR A 251 -29.24 25.45 10.63
CA THR A 251 -30.02 25.91 9.47
C THR A 251 -29.23 26.92 8.64
N ILE A 252 -29.24 26.74 7.33
CA ILE A 252 -28.73 27.70 6.35
C ILE A 252 -29.91 28.21 5.55
N GLU A 253 -30.11 29.51 5.58
CA GLU A 253 -31.19 30.18 4.85
C GLU A 253 -30.70 30.60 3.46
N GLN A 254 -31.62 30.62 2.49
CA GLN A 254 -31.39 31.23 1.19
C GLN A 254 -32.26 32.47 1.09
N LYS A 255 -31.65 33.64 1.03
CA LYS A 255 -32.36 34.93 1.00
C LYS A 255 -31.59 35.96 0.18
N ASP A 256 -32.31 36.72 -0.64
CA ASP A 256 -31.78 37.82 -1.46
C ASP A 256 -30.56 37.43 -2.32
N ASP A 257 -30.56 36.21 -2.91
CA ASP A 257 -29.45 35.60 -3.65
C ASP A 257 -28.19 35.28 -2.81
N TRP A 258 -28.34 35.06 -1.50
CA TRP A 258 -27.26 34.66 -0.59
C TRP A 258 -27.62 33.44 0.24
N PHE A 259 -26.61 32.62 0.55
CA PHE A 259 -26.65 31.78 1.73
C PHE A 259 -26.45 32.64 2.97
N MET A 260 -27.30 32.43 3.97
CA MET A 260 -27.32 33.20 5.21
C MET A 260 -27.20 32.27 6.41
N TYR A 261 -26.50 32.74 7.43
CA TYR A 261 -26.45 32.10 8.74
C TYR A 261 -26.61 33.16 9.83
N GLN A 262 -27.60 32.97 10.70
CA GLN A 262 -27.94 33.92 11.78
C GLN A 262 -28.05 35.39 11.29
N GLY A 263 -28.67 35.59 10.13
CA GLY A 263 -28.86 36.90 9.51
C GLY A 263 -27.61 37.50 8.83
N GLN A 264 -26.46 36.82 8.87
CA GLN A 264 -25.23 37.24 8.19
C GLN A 264 -25.07 36.55 6.83
N LYS A 265 -24.48 37.28 5.88
CA LYS A 265 -24.16 36.77 4.53
C LYS A 265 -22.96 35.82 4.58
N LEU A 266 -23.10 34.63 4.00
CA LEU A 266 -22.03 33.66 3.83
C LEU A 266 -21.38 33.76 2.45
N ALA A 267 -22.10 33.28 1.43
CA ALA A 267 -21.66 33.27 0.05
C ALA A 267 -22.87 33.54 -0.87
N PRO A 268 -22.67 34.22 -2.01
CA PRO A 268 -23.73 34.44 -2.96
C PRO A 268 -24.13 33.11 -3.64
N LEU A 269 -25.39 33.02 -4.06
CA LEU A 269 -25.85 31.97 -4.96
C LEU A 269 -25.25 32.21 -6.35
N ARG A 270 -24.63 31.19 -6.93
CA ARG A 270 -24.15 31.21 -8.31
C ARG A 270 -25.34 31.12 -9.27
N ASP A 271 -25.17 31.51 -10.53
CA ASP A 271 -26.28 31.44 -11.50
C ASP A 271 -26.82 30.02 -11.69
N GLU A 272 -25.96 29.01 -11.56
CA GLU A 272 -26.34 27.59 -11.58
C GLU A 272 -27.10 27.13 -10.33
N ASP A 273 -26.96 27.83 -9.20
CA ASP A 273 -27.64 27.53 -7.93
C ASP A 273 -29.09 28.04 -7.91
N LYS A 274 -29.41 29.00 -8.79
CA LYS A 274 -30.74 29.63 -8.89
C LYS A 274 -31.72 28.81 -9.74
N GLN A 275 -31.24 27.72 -10.33
CA GLN A 275 -32.04 26.87 -11.19
C GLN A 275 -32.92 25.93 -10.36
N ASN A 276 -33.97 25.40 -11.00
CA ASN A 276 -34.76 24.33 -10.47
C ASN A 276 -34.47 23.06 -11.28
N LEU A 277 -33.73 22.13 -10.69
CA LEU A 277 -33.26 20.94 -11.39
C LEU A 277 -34.28 19.82 -11.23
N GLY A 278 -35.06 19.57 -12.28
CA GLY A 278 -36.07 18.50 -12.29
C GLY A 278 -37.16 18.66 -11.22
N GLY A 279 -37.59 19.89 -10.94
CA GLY A 279 -38.60 20.19 -9.92
C GLY A 279 -38.03 20.31 -8.49
N ASN A 280 -36.73 20.09 -8.31
CA ASN A 280 -36.04 20.20 -7.04
C ASN A 280 -35.25 21.52 -6.96
N PRO A 281 -35.62 22.45 -6.06
CA PRO A 281 -34.79 23.61 -5.76
C PRO A 281 -33.53 23.19 -4.99
N LEU A 282 -32.50 24.03 -5.05
CA LEU A 282 -31.28 23.82 -4.29
C LEU A 282 -31.58 23.83 -2.78
N LYS A 283 -31.06 22.84 -2.05
CA LYS A 283 -31.08 22.80 -0.59
C LYS A 283 -29.71 23.14 -0.04
N ALA A 284 -29.68 23.63 1.19
CA ALA A 284 -28.45 23.86 1.94
C ALA A 284 -28.59 23.38 3.39
N GLU A 285 -27.53 22.75 3.88
CA GLU A 285 -27.41 22.28 5.26
C GLU A 285 -26.13 22.81 5.87
N GLY A 286 -26.20 23.21 7.15
CA GLY A 286 -25.05 23.68 7.90
C GLY A 286 -24.57 22.65 8.90
N THR A 287 -23.26 22.57 9.10
CA THR A 287 -22.63 21.86 10.20
C THR A 287 -21.67 22.82 10.90
N LEU A 288 -21.99 23.17 12.14
CA LEU A 288 -21.23 24.09 12.98
C LEU A 288 -20.33 23.30 13.93
N TYR A 289 -19.08 23.71 14.04
CA TYR A 289 -18.12 23.19 14.99
C TYR A 289 -17.70 24.31 15.92
N GLU A 290 -18.07 24.17 17.18
CA GLU A 290 -17.61 25.05 18.26
C GLU A 290 -16.15 24.70 18.58
N ILE A 291 -15.25 25.67 18.44
CA ILE A 291 -13.84 25.50 18.81
C ILE A 291 -13.63 25.99 20.23
N ASP A 292 -13.98 27.25 20.48
CA ASP A 292 -13.95 27.90 21.79
C ASP A 292 -14.97 29.06 21.81
N GLY A 293 -15.00 29.84 22.90
CA GLY A 293 -15.96 30.94 23.04
C GLY A 293 -15.83 32.07 22.00
N ARG A 294 -14.82 32.05 21.12
CA ARG A 294 -14.55 33.10 20.12
C ARG A 294 -14.47 32.54 18.70
N ARG A 295 -14.02 31.30 18.53
CA ARG A 295 -13.79 30.66 17.23
C ARG A 295 -14.81 29.56 16.95
N GLN A 296 -15.31 29.55 15.72
CA GLN A 296 -16.16 28.48 15.20
C GLN A 296 -15.77 28.17 13.75
N LEU A 297 -16.14 26.98 13.30
CA LEU A 297 -16.12 26.60 11.88
C LEU A 297 -17.53 26.27 11.42
N LEU A 298 -17.92 26.76 10.25
CA LEU A 298 -19.20 26.45 9.63
C LEU A 298 -18.95 25.82 8.27
N ALA A 299 -19.36 24.57 8.10
CA ALA A 299 -19.40 23.90 6.81
C ALA A 299 -20.83 23.98 6.26
N VAL A 300 -20.97 24.50 5.04
CA VAL A 300 -22.25 24.55 4.31
C VAL A 300 -22.21 23.56 3.17
N TYR A 301 -23.12 22.60 3.18
CA TYR A 301 -23.35 21.67 2.08
C TYR A 301 -24.57 22.12 1.28
N SER A 302 -24.37 22.52 0.03
CA SER A 302 -25.48 22.78 -0.89
C SER A 302 -25.62 21.64 -1.89
N TYR A 303 -26.85 21.27 -2.23
CA TYR A 303 -27.14 20.16 -3.14
C TYR A 303 -28.56 20.22 -3.72
N TYR A 304 -28.73 19.64 -4.91
CA TYR A 304 -30.06 19.34 -5.45
C TYR A 304 -30.51 17.95 -4.95
N PRO A 305 -31.67 17.81 -4.29
CA PRO A 305 -32.13 16.56 -3.67
C PRO A 305 -32.65 15.55 -4.71
N ILE A 306 -31.79 15.15 -5.64
CA ILE A 306 -32.08 14.21 -6.72
C ILE A 306 -31.35 12.90 -6.41
N ALA A 307 -32.10 11.79 -6.48
CA ALA A 307 -31.52 10.47 -6.28
C ALA A 307 -30.60 10.10 -7.46
N VAL A 308 -29.29 10.01 -7.19
CA VAL A 308 -28.27 9.62 -8.16
C VAL A 308 -27.28 8.65 -7.53
N ILE A 309 -26.53 7.94 -8.38
CA ILE A 309 -25.38 7.14 -7.94
C ILE A 309 -24.19 8.09 -7.84
N GLY A 310 -23.77 8.42 -6.61
CA GLY A 310 -22.65 9.33 -6.34
C GLY A 310 -23.09 10.61 -5.63
N PRO A 311 -22.25 11.66 -5.62
CA PRO A 311 -22.64 12.95 -5.05
C PRO A 311 -23.82 13.55 -5.80
N ALA A 312 -24.68 14.27 -5.08
CA ALA A 312 -25.83 14.92 -5.69
C ALA A 312 -25.39 15.93 -6.76
N PRO A 313 -26.16 16.12 -7.85
CA PRO A 313 -25.80 17.09 -8.89
C PRO A 313 -25.58 18.48 -8.31
N GLY A 314 -24.55 19.17 -8.78
CA GLY A 314 -24.20 20.52 -8.32
C GLY A 314 -23.81 20.62 -6.84
N SER A 315 -23.65 19.48 -6.14
CA SER A 315 -23.37 19.50 -4.71
C SER A 315 -21.97 20.04 -4.42
N ARG A 316 -21.85 20.85 -3.37
CA ARG A 316 -20.55 21.35 -2.91
C ARG A 316 -20.54 21.62 -1.42
N TYR A 317 -19.35 21.56 -0.84
CA TYR A 317 -19.10 22.10 0.49
C TYR A 317 -18.39 23.45 0.39
N GLN A 318 -18.73 24.35 1.31
CA GLN A 318 -18.06 25.62 1.52
C GLN A 318 -17.74 25.73 3.00
N LEU A 319 -16.49 26.05 3.34
CA LEU A 319 -16.05 26.19 4.72
C LEU A 319 -15.88 27.66 5.09
N PHE A 320 -16.30 28.02 6.29
CA PHE A 320 -16.17 29.37 6.84
C PHE A 320 -15.58 29.30 8.24
N SER A 321 -14.71 30.25 8.55
CA SER A 321 -14.32 30.54 9.94
C SER A 321 -15.19 31.67 10.49
N ILE A 322 -15.55 31.56 11.76
CA ILE A 322 -16.27 32.60 12.50
C ILE A 322 -15.38 32.98 13.69
N MET A 323 -14.98 34.25 13.74
CA MET A 323 -14.16 34.80 14.82
C MET A 323 -14.89 36.00 15.43
N ASP A 324 -15.27 35.89 16.71
CA ASP A 324 -16.06 36.91 17.42
C ASP A 324 -17.29 37.36 16.60
N GLY A 325 -17.98 36.40 15.97
CA GLY A 325 -19.14 36.62 15.10
C GLY A 325 -18.83 37.07 13.67
N LYS A 326 -17.59 37.41 13.34
CA LYS A 326 -17.18 37.79 11.98
C LYS A 326 -16.89 36.56 11.13
N ILE A 327 -17.57 36.45 9.98
CA ILE A 327 -17.47 35.32 9.06
C ILE A 327 -16.40 35.57 7.99
N THR A 328 -15.56 34.56 7.72
CA THR A 328 -14.56 34.56 6.64
C THR A 328 -14.61 33.24 5.87
N PHE A 329 -14.71 33.32 4.54
CA PHE A 329 -14.69 32.15 3.65
C PHE A 329 -13.29 31.52 3.57
N ILE A 330 -13.24 30.19 3.45
CA ILE A 330 -12.02 29.40 3.28
C ILE A 330 -12.11 28.70 1.93
N ASP A 331 -11.24 29.09 1.01
CA ASP A 331 -11.26 28.70 -0.40
C ASP A 331 -10.63 27.33 -0.68
N ASP A 332 -9.60 26.94 0.08
CA ASP A 332 -8.88 25.67 -0.11
C ASP A 332 -9.30 24.56 0.88
N TYR A 333 -10.60 24.40 1.12
CA TYR A 333 -11.16 23.27 1.88
C TYR A 333 -12.59 22.91 1.44
N PRO A 334 -12.79 22.32 0.24
CA PRO A 334 -14.11 22.11 -0.36
C PRO A 334 -14.84 20.84 0.15
N TYR A 335 -14.68 20.50 1.43
CA TYR A 335 -15.29 19.31 2.04
C TYR A 335 -15.73 19.56 3.49
N LEU A 336 -16.58 18.66 4.00
CA LEU A 336 -16.91 18.59 5.43
C LEU A 336 -15.68 18.14 6.24
N PRO A 337 -15.27 18.89 7.28
CA PRO A 337 -14.28 18.41 8.24
C PRO A 337 -14.75 17.12 8.92
N GLN A 338 -13.91 16.10 8.95
CA GLN A 338 -14.19 14.88 9.72
C GLN A 338 -13.70 15.00 11.15
N ARG A 339 -12.61 15.74 11.35
CA ARG A 339 -11.91 15.88 12.62
C ARG A 339 -11.46 17.30 12.83
N ILE A 340 -11.69 17.80 14.04
CA ILE A 340 -11.21 19.07 14.55
C ILE A 340 -10.52 18.78 15.87
N TRP A 341 -9.28 19.24 15.99
CA TRP A 341 -8.43 18.92 17.12
C TRP A 341 -7.67 20.13 17.64
N SER A 342 -7.75 20.38 18.95
CA SER A 342 -7.06 21.51 19.58
C SER A 342 -5.61 21.19 19.92
N ASN A 343 -4.71 22.11 19.63
CA ASN A 343 -3.29 22.03 19.96
C ASN A 343 -2.98 22.78 21.27
N PRO A 344 -1.88 22.42 21.96
CA PRO A 344 -1.45 23.11 23.19
C PRO A 344 -1.18 24.62 23.04
N ASP A 345 -0.79 25.06 21.84
CA ASP A 345 -0.58 26.48 21.53
C ASP A 345 -1.88 27.26 21.22
N GLY A 346 -3.03 26.58 21.34
CA GLY A 346 -4.36 27.12 21.04
C GLY A 346 -4.73 27.11 19.56
N SER A 347 -3.84 26.69 18.65
CA SER A 347 -4.22 26.42 17.25
C SER A 347 -5.07 25.15 17.15
N VAL A 348 -5.67 24.92 15.99
CA VAL A 348 -6.62 23.81 15.78
C VAL A 348 -6.38 23.17 14.42
N TRP A 349 -6.20 21.85 14.39
CA TRP A 349 -6.19 21.06 13.17
C TRP A 349 -7.61 20.83 12.66
N ILE A 350 -7.78 20.89 11.34
CA ILE A 350 -9.01 20.63 10.61
C ILE A 350 -8.68 19.57 9.55
N ALA A 351 -9.26 18.39 9.68
CA ALA A 351 -8.80 17.20 8.99
C ALA A 351 -9.92 16.38 8.36
N ARG A 352 -9.57 15.74 7.24
CA ARG A 352 -10.42 14.82 6.49
C ARG A 352 -9.55 13.77 5.81
N GLU A 353 -9.94 12.51 5.94
CA GLU A 353 -9.34 11.40 5.20
C GLU A 353 -9.70 11.44 3.71
N ARG A 354 -8.83 10.92 2.85
CA ARG A 354 -9.13 10.69 1.44
C ARG A 354 -10.44 9.92 1.28
N MET A 355 -11.25 10.35 0.32
CA MET A 355 -12.53 9.73 0.00
C MET A 355 -12.32 8.56 -0.95
N TYR A 356 -12.52 7.35 -0.45
CA TYR A 356 -12.51 6.15 -1.28
C TYR A 356 -13.84 5.99 -2.04
N SER A 357 -13.75 5.60 -3.31
CA SER A 357 -14.89 5.29 -4.17
C SER A 357 -14.62 4.08 -5.03
N ARG A 358 -15.36 3.00 -4.77
CA ARG A 358 -15.30 1.70 -5.46
C ARG A 358 -13.90 1.08 -5.52
N LYS A 359 -13.01 1.63 -6.35
CA LYS A 359 -11.65 1.15 -6.63
C LYS A 359 -10.57 2.24 -6.64
N PHE A 360 -10.92 3.51 -6.39
CA PHE A 360 -9.95 4.61 -6.40
C PHE A 360 -10.28 5.66 -5.32
N TYR A 361 -9.31 6.52 -5.00
CA TYR A 361 -9.52 7.69 -4.15
C TYR A 361 -9.83 8.92 -5.01
N PHE A 362 -10.80 9.73 -4.59
CA PHE A 362 -11.04 11.01 -5.25
C PHE A 362 -9.83 11.94 -5.04
N PRO A 363 -9.18 12.42 -6.11
CA PRO A 363 -8.02 13.28 -5.97
C PRO A 363 -8.38 14.59 -5.26
N GLY A 364 -7.50 15.03 -4.36
CA GLY A 364 -7.67 16.26 -3.57
C GLY A 364 -8.74 16.19 -2.48
N SER A 365 -9.08 14.98 -2.02
CA SER A 365 -10.11 14.77 -0.99
C SER A 365 -9.55 14.52 0.42
N GLY A 366 -8.26 14.17 0.52
CA GLY A 366 -7.51 14.13 1.76
C GLY A 366 -6.95 15.51 2.09
N LEU A 367 -7.46 16.12 3.16
CA LEU A 367 -7.20 17.51 3.48
C LEU A 367 -6.76 17.70 4.92
N LEU A 368 -5.76 18.55 5.09
CA LEU A 368 -5.32 19.07 6.37
C LEU A 368 -5.23 20.59 6.32
N ALA A 369 -5.79 21.26 7.32
CA ALA A 369 -5.65 22.68 7.52
C ALA A 369 -5.44 23.00 9.00
N LEU A 370 -4.88 24.18 9.27
CA LEU A 370 -4.61 24.69 10.61
C LEU A 370 -5.32 26.03 10.81
N MET A 371 -6.16 26.15 11.83
CA MET A 371 -6.68 27.42 12.32
C MET A 371 -5.79 27.93 13.46
N ASN A 372 -5.25 29.13 13.31
CA ASN A 372 -4.49 29.77 14.40
C ASN A 372 -5.40 30.43 15.45
N THR A 373 -4.80 31.01 16.49
CA THR A 373 -5.52 31.70 17.58
C THR A 373 -6.24 32.99 17.15
N SER A 374 -5.92 33.53 15.96
CA SER A 374 -6.63 34.68 15.38
C SER A 374 -7.78 34.27 14.45
N GLY A 375 -8.10 32.98 14.35
CA GLY A 375 -9.16 32.46 13.47
C GLY A 375 -8.77 32.33 11.99
N LYS A 376 -7.51 32.62 11.63
CA LYS A 376 -7.02 32.45 10.25
C LYS A 376 -6.78 30.96 10.00
N VAL A 377 -7.37 30.44 8.92
CA VAL A 377 -7.17 29.06 8.46
C VAL A 377 -6.11 29.02 7.37
N MET A 378 -5.18 28.06 7.45
CA MET A 378 -4.11 27.82 6.50
C MET A 378 -4.20 26.38 6.00
N SER A 379 -4.24 26.20 4.68
CA SER A 379 -4.21 24.87 4.06
C SER A 379 -2.79 24.29 4.07
N ALA A 380 -2.63 23.10 4.66
CA ALA A 380 -1.37 22.38 4.63
C ALA A 380 -1.09 21.82 3.24
N ASN A 381 -2.12 21.32 2.54
CA ASN A 381 -2.04 20.89 1.14
C ASN A 381 -1.48 22.00 0.25
N GLN A 382 -1.93 23.25 0.42
CA GLN A 382 -1.40 24.39 -0.32
C GLN A 382 0.03 24.73 0.09
N ALA A 383 0.32 24.75 1.39
CA ALA A 383 1.66 25.07 1.89
C ALA A 383 2.73 24.09 1.39
N TRP A 384 2.36 22.82 1.21
CA TRP A 384 3.26 21.78 0.72
C TRP A 384 3.16 21.57 -0.78
N GLY A 385 2.14 22.12 -1.46
CA GLY A 385 1.87 21.82 -2.87
C GLY A 385 1.52 20.34 -3.10
N GLU A 386 0.86 19.71 -2.13
CA GLU A 386 0.45 18.30 -2.14
C GLU A 386 -1.03 18.18 -2.47
N LEU A 387 -1.39 17.31 -3.41
CA LEU A 387 -2.76 17.10 -3.84
C LEU A 387 -3.59 16.51 -2.69
N ASP A 388 -3.12 15.39 -2.13
CA ASP A 388 -3.77 14.68 -1.03
C ASP A 388 -2.86 14.56 0.18
N VAL A 389 -3.43 14.80 1.36
CA VAL A 389 -2.77 14.62 2.65
C VAL A 389 -3.66 13.76 3.52
N THR A 390 -3.12 12.65 4.03
CA THR A 390 -3.81 11.82 5.02
C THR A 390 -3.24 12.11 6.42
N PRO A 391 -4.02 12.69 7.35
CA PRO A 391 -3.56 12.97 8.71
C PRO A 391 -3.74 11.74 9.61
N LEU A 392 -2.76 10.85 9.57
CA LEU A 392 -2.78 9.50 10.15
C LEU A 392 -3.27 9.45 11.62
N ASP A 393 -2.80 10.36 12.48
CA ASP A 393 -3.21 10.38 13.89
C ASP A 393 -4.64 10.90 14.09
N LEU A 394 -5.18 11.67 13.15
CA LEU A 394 -6.49 12.28 13.34
C LEU A 394 -7.60 11.32 12.91
N VAL A 395 -7.29 10.41 11.99
CA VAL A 395 -8.25 9.48 11.38
C VAL A 395 -8.25 8.09 12.01
N SER A 396 -7.21 7.72 12.76
CA SER A 396 -7.14 6.45 13.50
C SER A 396 -8.13 6.47 14.68
N ALA A 397 -9.00 5.45 14.80
CA ALA A 397 -10.14 5.51 15.74
C ALA A 397 -9.76 5.45 17.23
N GLY A 398 -8.51 5.07 17.54
CA GLY A 398 -7.96 5.15 18.89
C GLY A 398 -7.12 6.41 19.15
N ALA A 399 -6.74 7.12 18.10
CA ALA A 399 -5.74 8.17 18.19
C ALA A 399 -6.33 9.49 18.72
N SER A 400 -5.69 9.98 19.76
CA SER A 400 -5.68 11.37 20.15
C SER A 400 -4.26 11.84 19.86
N PRO A 401 -4.01 12.92 19.11
CA PRO A 401 -2.70 13.57 19.10
C PRO A 401 -2.48 14.20 20.48
N ASN A 402 -2.31 13.35 21.51
CA ASN A 402 -1.94 13.73 22.85
C ASN A 402 -0.43 13.95 22.94
N ARG A 403 0.20 14.31 21.81
CA ARG A 403 1.60 14.71 21.78
C ARG A 403 1.65 16.10 22.39
N GLN A 404 2.44 16.25 23.44
CA GLN A 404 2.56 17.49 24.21
C GLN A 404 2.98 18.71 23.36
N ASP A 405 3.53 18.47 22.17
CA ASP A 405 3.97 19.50 21.22
C ASP A 405 2.94 19.85 20.13
N GLY A 406 1.75 19.22 20.15
CA GLY A 406 0.72 19.41 19.12
C GLY A 406 1.08 18.86 17.74
N SER A 407 2.11 18.00 17.67
CA SER A 407 2.55 17.42 16.40
C SER A 407 1.63 16.29 15.92
N VAL A 408 1.50 16.22 14.59
CA VAL A 408 0.75 15.19 13.87
C VAL A 408 1.62 14.53 12.81
N LEU A 409 1.31 13.28 12.51
CA LEU A 409 1.84 12.47 11.44
C LEU A 409 0.89 12.53 10.26
N VAL A 410 1.46 12.73 9.09
CA VAL A 410 0.76 12.81 7.82
C VAL A 410 1.41 11.89 6.80
N ARG A 411 0.60 11.32 5.91
CA ARG A 411 1.05 10.67 4.68
C ARG A 411 0.85 11.64 3.53
N LEU A 412 1.93 11.95 2.82
CA LEU A 412 1.93 12.67 1.55
C LEU A 412 2.14 11.66 0.43
N TYR A 413 1.43 11.80 -0.70
CA TYR A 413 1.39 10.81 -1.80
C TYR A 413 2.33 11.12 -2.97
N GLY A 414 3.17 12.14 -2.79
CA GLY A 414 4.07 12.64 -3.83
C GLY A 414 3.33 13.23 -5.03
N GLN A 415 2.02 13.44 -4.96
CA GLN A 415 1.23 13.97 -6.06
C GLN A 415 1.13 15.49 -5.95
N SER A 416 1.62 16.18 -6.96
CA SER A 416 1.59 17.64 -7.05
C SER A 416 0.14 18.16 -7.09
N LYS A 417 -0.16 19.17 -6.27
CA LYS A 417 -1.47 19.84 -6.28
C LYS A 417 -1.74 20.59 -7.60
N ALA A 418 -0.70 21.01 -8.31
CA ALA A 418 -0.83 21.88 -9.49
C ALA A 418 -1.27 21.12 -10.74
N ASP A 419 -0.72 19.92 -10.95
CA ASP A 419 -0.83 19.13 -12.18
C ASP A 419 -1.05 17.63 -11.93
N GLY A 420 -0.91 17.16 -10.68
CA GLY A 420 -1.04 15.75 -10.33
C GLY A 420 0.20 14.91 -10.64
N GLU A 421 1.32 15.51 -11.05
CA GLU A 421 2.55 14.76 -11.33
C GLU A 421 3.12 14.11 -10.06
N TYR A 422 3.60 12.87 -10.20
CA TYR A 422 4.16 12.09 -9.11
C TYR A 422 5.65 12.39 -8.90
N ASN A 423 6.05 12.52 -7.64
CA ASN A 423 7.41 12.69 -7.19
C ASN A 423 7.70 11.78 -5.98
N ALA A 424 8.51 10.75 -6.21
CA ALA A 424 8.89 9.77 -5.19
C ALA A 424 9.61 10.40 -3.97
N ASP A 425 10.39 11.47 -4.15
CA ASP A 425 11.10 12.13 -3.03
C ASP A 425 10.14 12.79 -2.04
N ARG A 426 8.89 13.04 -2.48
CA ARG A 426 7.82 13.61 -1.67
C ARG A 426 6.85 12.56 -1.13
N ASP A 427 6.89 11.34 -1.66
CA ASP A 427 6.03 10.26 -1.23
C ASP A 427 6.54 9.69 0.10
N GLY A 428 5.69 9.69 1.14
CA GLY A 428 6.09 9.16 2.44
C GLY A 428 5.36 9.72 3.65
N ILE A 429 5.83 9.32 4.84
CA ILE A 429 5.25 9.71 6.13
C ILE A 429 6.11 10.82 6.75
N PHE A 430 5.43 11.87 7.22
CA PHE A 430 6.07 13.05 7.79
C PHE A 430 5.43 13.43 9.11
N ARG A 431 6.24 13.96 10.02
CA ARG A 431 5.78 14.69 11.20
C ARG A 431 5.68 16.17 10.87
N THR A 432 4.64 16.81 11.39
CA THR A 432 4.48 18.26 11.34
C THR A 432 3.85 18.79 12.64
N ASN A 433 3.81 20.11 12.79
CA ASN A 433 3.16 20.81 13.90
C ASN A 433 2.55 22.12 13.38
N ALA A 434 2.15 23.03 14.29
CA ALA A 434 1.53 24.30 13.93
C ALA A 434 2.40 25.21 13.02
N SER A 435 3.71 24.95 12.90
CA SER A 435 4.58 25.65 11.94
C SER A 435 4.48 25.14 10.49
N LEU A 436 3.76 24.03 10.26
CA LEU A 436 3.65 23.32 8.98
C LEU A 436 5.00 22.87 8.38
N LYS A 437 6.05 22.78 9.18
CA LYS A 437 7.32 22.16 8.76
C LYS A 437 7.17 20.65 8.71
N LEU A 438 7.74 20.03 7.69
CA LEU A 438 7.73 18.59 7.49
C LEU A 438 9.06 17.98 7.94
N GLU A 439 8.99 16.90 8.71
CA GLU A 439 10.11 16.05 9.09
C GLU A 439 9.81 14.62 8.63
N ARG A 440 10.56 14.10 7.64
CA ARG A 440 10.34 12.74 7.13
C ARG A 440 10.63 11.72 8.22
N LEU A 441 9.73 10.76 8.41
CA LEU A 441 9.93 9.65 9.33
C LEU A 441 10.90 8.64 8.67
N SER A 442 12.17 8.66 9.09
CA SER A 442 13.29 7.98 8.41
C SER A 442 13.09 6.48 8.14
N ASN A 443 12.29 5.82 8.97
CA ASN A 443 12.14 4.38 8.94
C ASN A 443 10.80 3.95 8.35
N ALA A 444 9.88 4.88 8.10
CA ALA A 444 8.63 4.57 7.44
C ALA A 444 8.88 4.17 5.97
N PRO A 445 8.02 3.33 5.40
CA PRO A 445 8.18 2.90 4.01
C PRO A 445 7.94 4.09 3.07
N ASP A 446 8.85 4.27 2.11
CA ASP A 446 8.84 5.40 1.16
C ASP A 446 7.73 5.25 0.10
N GLU A 447 7.55 4.04 -0.46
CA GLU A 447 6.52 3.74 -1.45
C GLU A 447 5.53 2.76 -0.83
N LEU A 448 4.27 3.20 -0.73
CA LEU A 448 3.22 2.39 -0.13
C LEU A 448 2.18 2.10 -1.18
N ASP A 449 1.97 0.81 -1.48
CA ASP A 449 0.83 0.26 -2.21
C ASP A 449 -0.50 0.52 -1.46
N ASP A 450 -0.74 1.76 -1.03
CA ASP A 450 -1.78 2.14 -0.07
C ASP A 450 -1.79 1.22 1.18
N LEU A 451 -0.60 0.87 1.73
CA LEU A 451 -0.54 0.08 2.96
C LEU A 451 -1.34 0.78 4.07
N PRO A 452 -2.30 0.09 4.71
CA PRO A 452 -3.06 0.66 5.81
C PRO A 452 -2.13 0.98 6.97
N MET A 453 -1.99 2.27 7.26
CA MET A 453 -1.21 2.78 8.38
C MET A 453 -2.15 3.06 9.56
N TYR A 454 -1.68 2.79 10.77
CA TYR A 454 -2.40 3.07 12.01
C TYR A 454 -1.46 3.77 12.97
N VAL A 455 -1.93 4.82 13.62
CA VAL A 455 -1.19 5.44 14.73
C VAL A 455 -1.91 5.14 16.03
N ASP A 456 -1.18 4.57 16.97
CA ASP A 456 -1.71 4.20 18.27
C ASP A 456 -1.77 5.40 19.24
N ARG A 457 -2.32 5.18 20.44
CA ARG A 457 -2.45 6.23 21.47
C ARG A 457 -1.13 6.75 22.02
N GLN A 458 -0.03 6.03 21.83
CA GLN A 458 1.33 6.45 22.22
C GLN A 458 2.04 7.19 21.08
N GLY A 459 1.43 7.25 19.89
CA GLY A 459 1.98 7.90 18.71
C GLY A 459 2.89 7.00 17.88
N ASP A 460 2.89 5.69 18.15
CA ASP A 460 3.60 4.68 17.39
C ASP A 460 2.86 4.33 16.09
N VAL A 461 3.63 4.17 15.02
CA VAL A 461 3.09 3.91 13.67
C VAL A 461 3.18 2.43 13.36
N TYR A 462 2.06 1.85 12.98
CA TYR A 462 1.93 0.45 12.61
C TYR A 462 1.40 0.29 11.18
N SER A 463 1.78 -0.79 10.52
CA SER A 463 1.15 -1.26 9.29
C SER A 463 0.84 -2.76 9.38
N VAL A 464 -0.13 -3.19 8.58
CA VAL A 464 -0.36 -4.60 8.27
C VAL A 464 -0.04 -4.80 6.80
N ASN A 465 0.87 -5.71 6.47
CA ASN A 465 1.27 -5.95 5.09
C ASN A 465 0.12 -6.53 4.26
N HIS A 466 0.17 -6.31 2.94
CA HIS A 466 -0.92 -6.73 2.06
C HIS A 466 -0.95 -8.22 1.78
N TYR A 467 0.23 -8.84 1.66
CA TYR A 467 0.40 -10.18 1.11
C TYR A 467 0.87 -11.22 2.14
N SER A 468 1.18 -10.77 3.35
CA SER A 468 1.49 -11.62 4.48
C SER A 468 0.72 -11.14 5.70
N ASN A 469 0.54 -12.03 6.68
CA ASN A 469 0.02 -11.64 7.97
C ASN A 469 1.16 -11.06 8.83
N THR A 470 1.70 -9.93 8.40
CA THR A 470 2.81 -9.22 9.06
C THR A 470 2.33 -7.92 9.67
N ILE A 471 2.66 -7.69 10.94
CA ILE A 471 2.58 -6.37 11.58
C ILE A 471 3.97 -5.80 11.68
N LYS A 472 4.10 -4.52 11.30
CA LYS A 472 5.34 -3.77 11.44
C LYS A 472 5.10 -2.48 12.19
N LYS A 473 5.96 -2.20 13.17
CA LYS A 473 6.04 -0.96 13.93
C LYS A 473 7.22 -0.12 13.44
N TRP A 474 6.93 1.07 12.93
CA TRP A 474 7.88 1.90 12.18
C TRP A 474 8.59 2.98 13.00
N THR A 475 8.11 3.28 14.19
CA THR A 475 8.60 4.40 15.03
C THR A 475 9.87 4.11 15.82
N GLN A 476 10.44 2.91 15.70
CA GLN A 476 11.69 2.51 16.34
C GLN A 476 12.86 2.64 15.36
N SER A 477 14.08 2.83 15.88
CA SER A 477 15.31 2.90 15.07
C SER A 477 15.53 1.64 14.24
N GLN A 478 15.18 0.48 14.79
CA GLN A 478 15.00 -0.78 14.08
C GLN A 478 13.51 -1.13 14.16
N PRO A 479 12.79 -1.23 13.03
CA PRO A 479 11.37 -1.57 13.06
C PRO A 479 11.12 -2.93 13.73
N LEU A 480 10.18 -2.97 14.67
CA LEU A 480 9.70 -4.22 15.24
C LEU A 480 8.72 -4.85 14.25
N THR A 481 9.08 -6.02 13.72
CA THR A 481 8.30 -6.76 12.71
C THR A 481 7.95 -8.15 13.23
N LYS A 482 6.74 -8.62 12.94
CA LYS A 482 6.35 -10.00 13.19
C LYS A 482 5.37 -10.47 12.13
N THR A 483 5.72 -11.59 11.52
CA THR A 483 4.84 -12.35 10.64
C THR A 483 4.33 -13.59 11.37
N TRP A 484 3.05 -13.88 11.16
CA TRP A 484 2.44 -15.17 11.49
C TRP A 484 2.02 -15.85 10.20
N THR A 485 2.13 -17.16 10.16
CA THR A 485 1.52 -17.94 9.09
C THR A 485 0.00 -17.87 9.20
N ASP A 486 -0.69 -17.98 8.06
CA ASP A 486 -2.14 -18.17 8.05
C ASP A 486 -2.59 -19.38 8.90
N VAL A 487 -1.82 -20.47 8.87
CA VAL A 487 -2.03 -21.67 9.69
C VAL A 487 -1.95 -21.34 11.18
N GLU A 488 -0.90 -20.66 11.64
CA GLU A 488 -0.77 -20.24 13.06
C GLU A 488 -1.97 -19.40 13.50
N LEU A 489 -2.43 -18.48 12.65
CA LEU A 489 -3.55 -17.61 12.97
C LEU A 489 -4.90 -18.33 12.97
N LEU A 490 -5.12 -19.27 12.05
CA LEU A 490 -6.39 -19.99 11.92
C LEU A 490 -6.49 -21.20 12.86
N GLN A 491 -5.37 -21.77 13.29
CA GLN A 491 -5.34 -22.91 14.22
C GLN A 491 -5.17 -22.51 15.69
N GLY A 492 -4.73 -21.27 15.97
CA GLY A 492 -4.45 -20.74 17.32
C GLY A 492 -5.66 -20.55 18.24
N ARG A 493 -6.43 -21.61 18.46
CA ARG A 493 -7.40 -21.73 19.55
C ARG A 493 -6.73 -22.16 20.85
#